data_AF-A0A0K1EG11-F1
#
_entry.id   AF-A0A0K1EG11-F1
#
_cell.length_a   1.000
_cell.length_b   1.000
_cell.length_c   1.000
_cell.angle_alpha   90.00
_cell.angle_beta   90.00
_cell.angle_gamma   90.00
#
_symmetry.space_group_name_H-M   'P 1'
#
loop_
_entity.id
_entity.type
_entity.pdbx_description
1 polymer ?
#
loop_
_entity_poly.entity_id
_entity_poly.type
_entity_poly.pdbx_seq_one_letter_code
_entity_poly.pdbx_strand_id
1 'polypeptide(L)'
;MRLFGPDPSLGQRTPAPAGSTRLGTAGRIVAGAATLAFAVVAPLAGCRGGDMCFLKVCVGKNCRCSLSSCGEGAGFDIQQNRCRCLKGHIPVAGQCLTKPDADAYCGLGRHWEDSGCAQDTCRPGDEIDQRTGLCVPREQVNQVASGMGVSVGQGEVLGCPEGTRLIVDGPTAACVPLSQTCAPDETWTGQACAKSVRCATGSIWDPQRGQCVQYAQGSSSDELLIDVASWVTASYGPAGGTGTASFCSGFANKPLSFGILEGSTAVVRVAITLAFPDREIAKGVSQTVSVFDASGNPVPAKGAADVDAAARQIATPLILGGGRASAQSATTTVKCPVTHAAKPRPVPAVGGI
;
A
#
# COMPACT_ATOMS: atom_id res chain seq x y z
N MET A 1 58.94 -2.82 2.17
CA MET A 1 59.61 -3.65 3.19
C MET A 1 58.55 -4.52 3.86
N ARG A 2 58.77 -5.85 3.81
CA ARG A 2 57.99 -6.96 4.40
C ARG A 2 56.55 -7.17 3.87
N LEU A 3 56.09 -8.37 3.50
CA LEU A 3 56.62 -9.69 3.07
C LEU A 3 55.34 -10.53 2.75
N PHE A 4 55.35 -11.30 1.65
CA PHE A 4 54.73 -12.62 1.36
C PHE A 4 53.61 -13.16 2.30
N GLY A 5 52.52 -13.78 1.86
CA GLY A 5 52.30 -14.66 0.69
C GLY A 5 50.87 -15.29 0.72
N PRO A 6 50.57 -16.31 -0.12
CA PRO A 6 49.25 -16.55 -0.74
C PRO A 6 48.45 -17.80 -0.25
N ASP A 7 47.24 -17.94 -0.82
CA ASP A 7 46.30 -19.10 -1.00
C ASP A 7 46.81 -20.54 -0.70
N PRO A 8 45.96 -21.57 -0.37
CA PRO A 8 44.80 -21.95 -1.20
C PRO A 8 43.60 -22.73 -0.55
N SER A 9 42.58 -22.90 -1.39
CA SER A 9 41.48 -23.90 -1.44
C SER A 9 41.69 -25.30 -0.84
N LEU A 10 40.61 -25.88 -0.25
CA LEU A 10 40.05 -27.23 -0.51
C LEU A 10 39.06 -27.67 0.60
N GLY A 11 37.95 -28.33 0.23
CA GLY A 11 37.20 -29.16 1.20
C GLY A 11 35.71 -29.39 0.93
N GLN A 12 35.39 -30.24 -0.05
CA GLN A 12 34.09 -30.90 -0.21
C GLN A 12 33.67 -31.67 1.06
N ARG A 13 32.35 -31.82 1.30
CA ARG A 13 31.69 -33.12 1.60
C ARG A 13 30.17 -32.97 1.76
N THR A 14 29.44 -33.55 0.81
CA THR A 14 28.07 -34.05 0.96
C THR A 14 28.05 -35.33 1.82
N PRO A 15 26.92 -35.60 2.50
CA PRO A 15 26.54 -36.98 2.78
C PRO A 15 25.14 -37.31 2.23
N ALA A 16 25.09 -38.36 1.42
CA ALA A 16 23.90 -39.19 1.24
C ALA A 16 23.93 -40.34 2.28
N PRO A 17 22.77 -40.93 2.60
CA PRO A 17 22.73 -42.35 2.91
C PRO A 17 21.77 -43.11 1.99
N ALA A 18 22.31 -44.19 1.46
CA ALA A 18 21.58 -45.32 0.89
C ALA A 18 20.93 -46.15 2.01
N GLY A 19 19.84 -46.87 1.69
CA GLY A 19 19.22 -47.81 2.61
C GLY A 19 18.02 -48.54 2.02
N SER A 20 18.29 -49.47 1.10
CA SER A 20 17.33 -50.45 0.59
C SER A 20 16.98 -51.48 1.66
N THR A 21 15.70 -51.84 1.80
CA THR A 21 15.32 -53.18 2.28
C THR A 21 14.03 -53.64 1.60
N ARG A 22 14.13 -54.74 0.87
CA ARG A 22 13.02 -55.52 0.29
C ARG A 22 12.55 -56.55 1.32
N LEU A 23 11.24 -56.73 1.44
CA LEU A 23 10.53 -57.97 1.83
C LEU A 23 9.04 -57.65 1.57
N GLY A 24 8.23 -58.34 0.76
CA GLY A 24 8.27 -59.70 0.28
C GLY A 24 7.21 -60.53 0.99
N THR A 25 5.93 -60.45 0.60
CA THR A 25 4.99 -61.58 0.78
C THR A 25 3.73 -61.43 -0.06
N ALA A 26 3.45 -62.48 -0.82
CA ALA A 26 2.21 -62.71 -1.55
C ALA A 26 1.10 -63.18 -0.59
N GLY A 27 -0.14 -62.79 -0.88
CA GLY A 27 -1.33 -63.29 -0.21
C GLY A 27 -2.57 -63.05 -1.05
N ARG A 28 -2.89 -64.00 -1.94
CA ARG A 28 -4.21 -64.16 -2.56
C ARG A 28 -5.14 -64.80 -1.54
N ILE A 29 -6.29 -64.22 -1.19
CA ILE A 29 -7.52 -64.91 -0.72
C ILE A 29 -8.67 -63.88 -0.87
N VAL A 30 -9.54 -63.97 -1.88
CA VAL A 30 -10.87 -64.65 -1.97
C VAL A 30 -11.99 -63.60 -2.09
N ALA A 31 -12.87 -63.89 -3.04
CA ALA A 31 -14.07 -63.15 -3.37
C ALA A 31 -15.09 -63.16 -2.21
N GLY A 32 -15.75 -62.02 -2.02
CA GLY A 32 -16.93 -61.88 -1.20
C GLY A 32 -17.81 -60.79 -1.78
N ALA A 33 -18.73 -61.19 -2.64
CA ALA A 33 -19.79 -60.33 -3.15
C ALA A 33 -20.76 -59.99 -2.00
N ALA A 34 -20.89 -58.70 -1.70
CA ALA A 34 -22.00 -58.16 -0.92
C ALA A 34 -22.50 -56.89 -1.61
N THR A 35 -23.48 -57.09 -2.49
CA THR A 35 -24.36 -56.05 -3.02
C THR A 35 -25.13 -55.40 -1.86
N LEU A 36 -24.66 -54.25 -1.40
CA LEU A 36 -25.44 -53.30 -0.62
C LEU A 36 -25.86 -52.17 -1.56
N ALA A 37 -27.09 -52.25 -2.03
CA ALA A 37 -27.79 -51.15 -2.68
C ALA A 37 -28.06 -50.07 -1.63
N PHE A 38 -27.09 -49.18 -1.41
CA PHE A 38 -27.36 -47.89 -0.78
C PHE A 38 -28.03 -47.01 -1.84
N ALA A 39 -29.33 -46.82 -1.69
CA ALA A 39 -30.05 -45.72 -2.30
C ALA A 39 -29.35 -44.43 -1.88
N VAL A 40 -28.59 -43.82 -2.78
CA VAL A 40 -28.12 -42.45 -2.63
C VAL A 40 -29.35 -41.56 -2.78
N VAL A 41 -30.07 -41.38 -1.68
CA VAL A 41 -30.94 -40.23 -1.52
C VAL A 41 -29.99 -39.04 -1.51
N ALA A 42 -29.86 -38.37 -2.65
CA ALA A 42 -29.25 -37.06 -2.71
C ALA A 42 -30.01 -36.19 -1.68
N PRO A 43 -29.35 -35.66 -0.64
CA PRO A 43 -30.02 -34.69 0.21
C PRO A 43 -30.23 -33.47 -0.67
N LEU A 44 -31.47 -33.28 -1.14
CA LEU A 44 -32.02 -31.96 -1.38
C LEU A 44 -32.00 -31.26 -0.03
N ALA A 45 -30.84 -30.70 0.32
CA ALA A 45 -30.67 -29.78 1.43
C ALA A 45 -31.36 -28.46 1.04
N GLY A 46 -32.69 -28.51 0.96
CA GLY A 46 -33.53 -27.34 1.15
C GLY A 46 -33.30 -26.85 2.57
N CYS A 47 -32.88 -25.60 2.68
CA CYS A 47 -32.62 -24.93 3.95
C CYS A 47 -33.81 -25.12 4.89
N ARG A 48 -33.64 -25.93 5.95
CA ARG A 48 -34.60 -25.98 7.05
C ARG A 48 -34.52 -24.64 7.77
N GLY A 49 -35.67 -23.96 7.86
CA GLY A 49 -35.78 -22.65 8.48
C GLY A 49 -35.16 -22.64 9.88
N GLY A 50 -34.36 -21.60 10.16
CA GLY A 50 -33.79 -21.36 11.47
C GLY A 50 -32.50 -20.55 11.43
N ASP A 51 -31.51 -20.99 10.65
CA ASP A 51 -30.15 -20.49 10.80
C ASP A 51 -29.65 -19.70 9.57
N MET A 52 -29.72 -18.38 9.73
CA MET A 52 -29.06 -17.27 9.00
C MET A 52 -28.31 -17.61 7.69
N CYS A 53 -29.06 -17.68 6.60
CA CYS A 53 -28.50 -17.60 5.24
C CYS A 53 -28.34 -16.12 4.85
N PHE A 54 -27.10 -15.60 4.83
CA PHE A 54 -26.81 -14.18 4.54
C PHE A 54 -26.89 -13.81 3.05
N LEU A 55 -26.63 -14.76 2.12
CA LEU A 55 -26.77 -14.53 0.68
C LEU A 55 -27.27 -15.78 -0.05
N LYS A 56 -28.38 -15.65 -0.78
CA LYS A 56 -28.94 -16.69 -1.66
C LYS A 56 -28.48 -16.45 -3.09
N VAL A 57 -27.55 -17.26 -3.58
CA VAL A 57 -27.06 -17.20 -4.97
C VAL A 57 -27.83 -18.23 -5.80
N CYS A 58 -28.57 -17.77 -6.81
CA CYS A 58 -29.37 -18.62 -7.68
C CYS A 58 -28.77 -18.69 -9.09
N VAL A 59 -28.60 -19.90 -9.62
CA VAL A 59 -28.30 -20.16 -11.03
C VAL A 59 -29.47 -20.95 -11.60
N GLY A 60 -30.32 -20.28 -12.39
CA GLY A 60 -31.60 -20.83 -12.83
C GLY A 60 -32.55 -21.09 -11.65
N LYS A 61 -33.08 -22.32 -11.54
CA LYS A 61 -33.96 -22.74 -10.43
C LYS A 61 -33.21 -23.20 -9.19
N ASN A 62 -31.88 -23.38 -9.28
CA ASN A 62 -31.06 -23.89 -8.20
C ASN A 62 -30.48 -22.72 -7.40
N CYS A 63 -30.85 -22.63 -6.13
CA CYS A 63 -30.34 -21.62 -5.22
C CYS A 63 -29.51 -22.27 -4.13
N ARG A 64 -28.32 -21.74 -3.88
CA ARG A 64 -27.48 -22.12 -2.75
C ARG A 64 -27.37 -20.97 -1.77
N CYS A 65 -27.33 -21.29 -0.49
CA CYS A 65 -26.94 -20.36 0.56
C CYS A 65 -25.41 -20.32 0.62
N SER A 66 -24.85 -19.12 0.47
CA SER A 66 -23.41 -18.90 0.62
C SER A 66 -23.18 -17.78 1.64
N LEU A 67 -22.10 -17.89 2.41
CA LEU A 67 -21.50 -16.69 2.99
C LEU A 67 -21.07 -15.74 1.87
N SER A 68 -21.23 -14.44 2.06
CA SER A 68 -20.68 -13.45 1.13
C SER A 68 -19.18 -13.60 1.11
N SER A 69 -18.61 -13.96 -0.05
CA SER A 69 -17.17 -14.03 -0.27
C SER A 69 -16.53 -12.66 -0.51
N CYS A 70 -17.25 -11.57 -0.20
CA CYS A 70 -16.80 -10.21 -0.42
C CYS A 70 -16.25 -9.62 0.87
N GLY A 71 -15.29 -8.71 0.72
CA GLY A 71 -14.70 -7.98 1.84
C GLY A 71 -15.72 -7.07 2.52
N GLU A 72 -15.29 -6.44 3.60
CA GLU A 72 -16.12 -5.49 4.34
C GLU A 72 -16.59 -4.34 3.42
N GLY A 73 -17.84 -3.88 3.61
CA GLY A 73 -18.44 -2.84 2.78
C GLY A 73 -18.79 -3.24 1.34
N ALA A 74 -18.55 -4.49 0.95
CA ALA A 74 -18.84 -5.00 -0.38
C ALA A 74 -19.96 -6.06 -0.39
N GLY A 75 -20.71 -6.11 -1.49
CA GLY A 75 -21.71 -7.13 -1.77
C GLY A 75 -21.46 -7.81 -3.12
N PHE A 76 -21.82 -9.08 -3.23
CA PHE A 76 -21.65 -9.83 -4.48
C PHE A 76 -22.70 -9.39 -5.51
N ASP A 77 -22.25 -8.90 -6.66
CA ASP A 77 -23.06 -8.58 -7.82
C ASP A 77 -23.15 -9.79 -8.74
N ILE A 78 -24.31 -10.44 -8.77
CA ILE A 78 -24.57 -11.62 -9.60
C ILE A 78 -24.55 -11.33 -11.11
N GLN A 79 -24.84 -10.10 -11.53
CA GLN A 79 -24.84 -9.75 -12.96
C GLN A 79 -23.42 -9.60 -13.48
N GLN A 80 -22.53 -9.07 -12.62
CA GLN A 80 -21.13 -8.86 -12.95
C GLN A 80 -20.22 -10.00 -12.47
N ASN A 81 -20.80 -10.97 -11.75
CA ASN A 81 -20.10 -12.09 -11.13
C ASN A 81 -18.86 -11.65 -10.31
N ARG A 82 -19.00 -10.57 -9.53
CA ARG A 82 -17.91 -9.97 -8.75
C ARG A 82 -18.43 -9.20 -7.54
N CYS A 83 -17.55 -8.93 -6.58
CA CYS A 83 -17.85 -8.02 -5.48
C CYS A 83 -17.92 -6.56 -5.97
N ARG A 84 -18.87 -5.79 -5.43
CA ARG A 84 -19.00 -4.34 -5.63
C ARG A 84 -19.21 -3.65 -4.30
N CYS A 85 -18.81 -2.39 -4.20
CA CYS A 85 -19.07 -1.60 -3.01
C CYS A 85 -20.57 -1.36 -2.82
N LEU A 86 -21.03 -1.53 -1.59
CA LEU A 86 -22.39 -1.22 -1.19
C LEU A 86 -22.61 0.30 -1.16
N LYS A 87 -23.87 0.74 -1.15
CA LYS A 87 -24.20 2.15 -0.99
C LYS A 87 -23.54 2.70 0.28
N GLY A 88 -22.92 3.88 0.17
CA GLY A 88 -22.18 4.51 1.27
C GLY A 88 -20.71 4.07 1.40
N HIS A 89 -20.25 3.14 0.55
CA HIS A 89 -18.85 2.74 0.48
C HIS A 89 -18.21 3.17 -0.85
N ILE A 90 -16.92 3.46 -0.79
CA ILE A 90 -16.11 4.06 -1.84
C ILE A 90 -15.04 3.06 -2.29
N PRO A 91 -14.88 2.81 -3.60
CA PRO A 91 -13.82 1.94 -4.10
C PRO A 91 -12.45 2.62 -4.02
N VAL A 92 -11.61 2.18 -3.08
CA VAL A 92 -10.24 2.70 -2.85
C VAL A 92 -9.26 1.54 -2.79
N ALA A 93 -8.22 1.55 -3.62
CA ALA A 93 -7.20 0.49 -3.68
C ALA A 93 -7.78 -0.95 -3.82
N GLY A 94 -8.92 -1.09 -4.50
CA GLY A 94 -9.62 -2.36 -4.67
C GLY A 94 -10.48 -2.78 -3.47
N GLN A 95 -10.61 -1.95 -2.45
CA GLN A 95 -11.41 -2.19 -1.24
C GLN A 95 -12.59 -1.22 -1.17
N CYS A 96 -13.56 -1.51 -0.32
CA CYS A 96 -14.77 -0.70 -0.17
C CYS A 96 -14.75 0.00 1.18
N LEU A 97 -14.33 1.27 1.16
CA LEU A 97 -14.09 2.05 2.37
C LEU A 97 -15.27 2.96 2.70
N THR A 98 -15.44 3.28 3.98
CA THR A 98 -16.31 4.40 4.37
C THR A 98 -15.67 5.73 3.95
N LYS A 99 -16.43 6.84 3.95
CA LYS A 99 -15.86 8.17 3.66
C LYS A 99 -14.72 8.55 4.62
N PRO A 100 -14.85 8.40 5.96
CA PRO A 100 -13.73 8.63 6.88
C PRO A 100 -12.48 7.81 6.57
N ASP A 101 -12.63 6.53 6.21
CA ASP A 101 -11.49 5.66 5.88
C ASP A 101 -10.83 6.04 4.55
N ALA A 102 -11.64 6.47 3.56
CA ALA A 102 -11.14 6.99 2.30
C ALA A 102 -10.37 8.33 2.50
N ASP A 103 -10.83 9.18 3.41
CA ASP A 103 -10.11 10.41 3.79
C ASP A 103 -8.80 10.08 4.49
N ALA A 104 -8.81 9.13 5.42
CA ALA A 104 -7.60 8.65 6.08
C ALA A 104 -6.59 8.05 5.08
N TYR A 105 -7.06 7.36 4.04
CA TYR A 105 -6.21 6.87 2.95
C TYR A 105 -5.55 8.02 2.17
N CYS A 106 -6.21 9.16 2.00
CA CYS A 106 -5.62 10.31 1.33
C CYS A 106 -4.52 11.00 2.14
N GLY A 107 -4.53 10.81 3.46
CA GLY A 107 -3.56 11.39 4.37
C GLY A 107 -3.93 12.80 4.83
N LEU A 108 -3.08 13.39 5.67
CA LEU A 108 -3.33 14.68 6.30
C LEU A 108 -3.37 15.83 5.28
N GLY A 109 -4.31 16.77 5.46
CA GLY A 109 -4.50 17.92 4.57
C GLY A 109 -5.10 17.56 3.22
N ARG A 110 -5.75 16.40 3.14
CA ARG A 110 -6.41 15.86 1.96
C ARG A 110 -7.70 15.16 2.38
N HIS A 111 -8.60 15.01 1.42
CA HIS A 111 -9.81 14.22 1.58
C HIS A 111 -10.15 13.52 0.27
N TRP A 112 -10.96 12.48 0.36
CA TRP A 112 -11.48 11.78 -0.80
C TRP A 112 -12.69 12.51 -1.40
N GLU A 113 -12.66 12.70 -2.71
CA GLU A 113 -13.74 13.21 -3.56
C GLU A 113 -14.13 12.19 -4.64
N ASP A 114 -15.15 12.51 -5.44
CA ASP A 114 -15.64 11.65 -6.52
C ASP A 114 -14.55 11.24 -7.50
N SER A 115 -13.49 12.04 -7.69
CA SER A 115 -12.37 11.76 -8.60
C SER A 115 -11.14 11.17 -7.92
N GLY A 116 -11.07 11.18 -6.58
CA GLY A 116 -9.92 10.67 -5.84
C GLY A 116 -9.51 11.55 -4.66
N CYS A 117 -8.26 11.44 -4.22
CA CYS A 117 -7.72 12.26 -3.14
C CYS A 117 -7.51 13.71 -3.58
N ALA A 118 -8.34 14.64 -3.11
CA ALA A 118 -8.18 16.07 -3.30
C ALA A 118 -7.37 16.67 -2.15
N GLN A 119 -6.67 17.77 -2.44
CA GLN A 119 -6.00 18.54 -1.41
C GLN A 119 -6.97 19.54 -0.78
N ASP A 120 -6.88 19.71 0.54
CA ASP A 120 -7.68 20.72 1.22
C ASP A 120 -7.28 22.12 0.73
N THR A 121 -8.27 23.01 0.62
CA THR A 121 -8.02 24.38 0.17
C THR A 121 -7.92 25.31 1.37
N CYS A 122 -6.75 25.92 1.55
CA CYS A 122 -6.54 26.96 2.55
C CYS A 122 -6.94 28.33 2.03
N ARG A 123 -7.09 29.30 2.95
CA ARG A 123 -7.31 30.69 2.56
C ARG A 123 -6.09 31.19 1.77
N PRO A 124 -6.25 32.16 0.86
CA PRO A 124 -5.12 32.70 0.12
C PRO A 124 -3.98 33.18 1.04
N GLY A 125 -2.79 32.59 0.88
CA GLY A 125 -1.60 32.89 1.66
C GLY A 125 -1.37 32.00 2.89
N ASP A 126 -2.37 31.21 3.28
CA ASP A 126 -2.21 30.15 4.28
C ASP A 126 -1.68 28.89 3.60
N GLU A 127 -0.92 28.08 4.33
CA GLU A 127 -0.32 26.84 3.82
C GLU A 127 -0.79 25.63 4.62
N ILE A 128 -0.80 24.45 4.00
CA ILE A 128 -1.06 23.21 4.75
C ILE A 128 0.22 22.77 5.47
N ASP A 129 0.17 22.69 6.79
CA ASP A 129 1.20 22.00 7.57
C ASP A 129 1.04 20.49 7.39
N GLN A 130 1.95 19.86 6.66
CA GLN A 130 1.95 18.42 6.37
C GLN A 130 2.05 17.54 7.63
N ARG A 131 2.44 18.11 8.77
CA ARG A 131 2.49 17.39 10.05
C ARG A 131 1.12 17.24 10.67
N THR A 132 0.26 18.25 10.53
CA THR A 132 -1.06 18.31 11.20
C THR A 132 -2.22 18.16 10.23
N GLY A 133 -2.01 18.42 8.95
CA GLY A 133 -3.05 18.49 7.93
C GLY A 133 -3.89 19.76 8.00
N LEU A 134 -3.52 20.72 8.85
CA LEU A 134 -4.29 21.94 9.07
C LEU A 134 -3.69 23.11 8.29
N CYS A 135 -4.55 24.04 7.88
CA CYS A 135 -4.11 25.32 7.34
C CYS A 135 -3.44 26.15 8.43
N VAL A 136 -2.18 26.50 8.23
CA VAL A 136 -1.42 27.43 9.07
C VAL A 136 -1.48 28.84 8.46
N PRO A 137 -1.80 29.87 9.27
CA PRO A 137 -1.87 31.24 8.78
C PRO A 137 -0.55 31.72 8.19
N ARG A 138 -0.62 32.62 7.21
CA ARG A 138 0.56 33.26 6.60
C ARG A 138 1.56 33.79 7.63
N GLU A 139 1.11 34.38 8.72
CA GLU A 139 1.98 34.92 9.78
C GLU A 139 2.82 33.81 10.42
N GLN A 140 2.23 32.62 10.62
CA GLN A 140 2.94 31.47 11.15
C GLN A 140 3.92 30.89 10.11
N VAL A 141 3.55 30.87 8.83
CA VAL A 141 4.48 30.51 7.74
C VAL A 141 5.69 31.48 7.70
N ASN A 142 5.46 32.77 7.92
CA ASN A 142 6.52 33.77 8.01
C ASN A 142 7.43 33.58 9.25
N GLN A 143 6.89 33.04 10.36
CA GLN A 143 7.69 32.65 11.51
C GLN A 143 8.60 31.45 11.18
N VAL A 144 8.10 30.46 10.43
CA VAL A 144 8.92 29.36 9.91
C VAL A 144 10.03 29.91 9.01
N ALA A 145 9.71 30.82 8.09
CA ALA A 145 10.70 31.49 7.24
C ALA A 145 11.80 32.17 8.07
N SER A 146 11.40 32.93 9.09
CA SER A 146 12.33 33.65 9.98
C SER A 146 13.26 32.69 10.73
N GLY A 147 12.74 31.56 11.24
CA GLY A 147 13.52 30.50 11.87
C GLY A 147 14.54 29.84 10.93
N MET A 148 14.28 29.89 9.61
CA MET A 148 15.19 29.42 8.56
C MET A 148 16.15 30.51 8.05
N GLY A 149 16.12 31.71 8.65
CA GLY A 149 16.92 32.86 8.21
C GLY A 149 16.45 33.45 6.88
N VAL A 150 15.16 33.36 6.58
CA VAL A 150 14.51 33.97 5.40
C VAL A 150 13.62 35.11 5.87
N SER A 151 13.91 36.33 5.40
CA SER A 151 13.09 37.51 5.69
C SER A 151 12.06 37.70 4.58
N VAL A 152 10.77 37.61 4.92
CA VAL A 152 9.65 37.86 3.99
C VAL A 152 9.22 39.31 4.16
N GLY A 153 9.35 40.12 3.11
CA GLY A 153 9.02 41.54 3.11
C GLY A 153 7.52 41.82 2.99
N GLN A 154 7.18 43.11 3.06
CA GLN A 154 5.80 43.57 2.83
C GLN A 154 5.40 43.29 1.37
N GLY A 155 4.33 42.54 1.17
CA GLY A 155 3.88 42.14 -0.18
C GLY A 155 4.51 40.87 -0.73
N GLU A 156 5.37 40.19 0.05
CA GLU A 156 5.98 38.91 -0.32
C GLU A 156 5.38 37.76 0.51
N VAL A 157 5.38 36.56 -0.04
CA VAL A 157 5.06 35.32 0.67
C VAL A 157 6.27 34.39 0.65
N LEU A 158 6.34 33.45 1.60
CA LEU A 158 7.27 32.35 1.48
C LEU A 158 6.84 31.47 0.30
N GLY A 159 7.76 31.16 -0.61
CA GLY A 159 7.46 30.33 -1.76
C GLY A 159 8.70 29.59 -2.26
N CYS A 160 8.56 29.01 -3.44
CA CYS A 160 9.56 28.15 -4.04
C CYS A 160 9.84 28.53 -5.50
N PRO A 161 11.01 28.15 -6.06
CA PRO A 161 11.28 28.34 -7.48
C PRO A 161 10.34 27.49 -8.35
N GLU A 162 10.24 27.86 -9.64
CA GLU A 162 9.45 27.11 -10.62
C GLU A 162 9.81 25.62 -10.65
N GLY A 163 8.80 24.78 -10.89
CA GLY A 163 8.95 23.32 -10.89
C GLY A 163 9.06 22.69 -9.50
N THR A 164 8.96 23.48 -8.44
CA THR A 164 8.97 23.00 -7.06
C THR A 164 7.79 23.55 -6.26
N ARG A 165 7.48 22.89 -5.16
CA ARG A 165 6.37 23.24 -4.27
C ARG A 165 6.86 23.44 -2.85
N LEU A 166 6.32 24.46 -2.19
CA LEU A 166 6.54 24.69 -0.77
C LEU A 166 5.85 23.61 0.04
N ILE A 167 6.61 22.97 0.93
CA ILE A 167 6.11 22.04 1.92
C ILE A 167 6.41 22.61 3.29
N VAL A 168 5.37 22.90 4.06
CA VAL A 168 5.47 23.27 5.47
C VAL A 168 5.29 22.00 6.31
N ASP A 169 6.20 21.76 7.25
CA ASP A 169 6.19 20.62 8.17
C ASP A 169 6.60 21.12 9.56
N GLY A 170 5.59 21.52 10.33
CA GLY A 170 5.74 22.13 11.64
C GLY A 170 6.66 23.37 11.63
N PRO A 171 7.80 23.36 12.35
CA PRO A 171 8.72 24.49 12.42
C PRO A 171 9.67 24.59 11.22
N THR A 172 9.50 23.75 10.19
CA THR A 172 10.40 23.69 9.03
C THR A 172 9.63 23.81 7.73
N ALA A 173 10.30 24.29 6.68
CA ALA A 173 9.76 24.27 5.33
C ALA A 173 10.84 23.86 4.32
N ALA A 174 10.44 23.30 3.18
CA ALA A 174 11.35 22.92 2.11
C ALA A 174 10.68 23.10 0.74
N CYS A 175 11.47 23.33 -0.31
CA CYS A 175 10.99 23.23 -1.68
C CYS A 175 11.31 21.85 -2.24
N VAL A 176 10.27 21.14 -2.68
CA VAL A 176 10.39 19.80 -3.25
C VAL A 176 9.92 19.78 -4.70
N PRO A 177 10.47 18.92 -5.57
CA PRO A 177 9.96 18.73 -6.92
C PRO A 177 8.47 18.38 -6.91
N LEU A 178 7.72 18.93 -7.87
CA LEU A 178 6.27 18.67 -8.01
C LEU A 178 5.95 17.17 -8.10
N SER A 179 6.84 16.39 -8.70
CA SER A 179 6.70 14.92 -8.80
C SER A 179 6.65 14.20 -7.46
N GLN A 180 7.16 14.79 -6.38
CA GLN A 180 7.09 14.21 -5.02
C GLN A 180 5.81 14.62 -4.27
N THR A 181 4.93 15.41 -4.88
CA THR A 181 3.74 15.99 -4.21
C THR A 181 2.42 15.33 -4.61
N CYS A 182 2.49 14.31 -5.47
CA CYS A 182 1.32 13.58 -5.92
C CYS A 182 0.62 12.87 -4.76
N ALA A 183 -0.72 12.90 -4.78
CA ALA A 183 -1.55 12.16 -3.84
C ALA A 183 -1.33 10.64 -3.97
N PRO A 184 -1.76 9.83 -2.98
CA PRO A 184 -1.64 8.37 -3.04
C PRO A 184 -2.34 7.72 -4.24
N ASP A 185 -3.30 8.40 -4.87
CA ASP A 185 -4.00 7.93 -6.06
C ASP A 185 -3.58 8.66 -7.34
N GLU A 186 -2.45 9.35 -7.32
CA GLU A 186 -1.92 10.11 -8.45
C GLU A 186 -0.56 9.58 -8.93
N THR A 187 -0.30 9.76 -10.22
CA THR A 187 0.99 9.48 -10.84
C THR A 187 1.51 10.73 -11.54
N TRP A 188 2.82 10.98 -11.43
CA TRP A 188 3.46 12.07 -12.14
C TRP A 188 3.56 11.78 -13.64
N THR A 189 3.05 12.68 -14.48
CA THR A 189 3.04 12.53 -15.95
C THR A 189 4.24 13.18 -16.65
N GLY A 190 5.20 13.73 -15.89
CA GLY A 190 6.24 14.61 -16.42
C GLY A 190 5.88 16.09 -16.32
N GLN A 191 4.59 16.42 -16.19
CA GLN A 191 4.08 17.79 -16.14
C GLN A 191 3.22 18.07 -14.91
N ALA A 192 2.37 17.12 -14.53
CA ALA A 192 1.45 17.25 -13.41
C ALA A 192 1.19 15.90 -12.72
N CYS A 193 0.66 15.95 -11.50
CA CYS A 193 0.09 14.78 -10.86
C CYS A 193 -1.30 14.52 -11.48
N ALA A 194 -1.46 13.36 -12.10
CA ALA A 194 -2.72 12.95 -12.72
C ALA A 194 -3.32 11.77 -11.95
N LYS A 195 -4.65 11.72 -11.87
CA LYS A 195 -5.37 10.62 -11.24
C LYS A 195 -5.02 9.28 -11.90
N SER A 196 -4.70 8.32 -11.06
CA SER A 196 -4.41 6.94 -11.46
C SER A 196 -5.70 6.26 -11.90
N VAL A 197 -5.56 5.25 -12.76
CA VAL A 197 -6.71 4.47 -13.22
C VAL A 197 -7.36 3.77 -12.03
N ARG A 198 -8.68 3.92 -11.94
CA ARG A 198 -9.48 3.22 -10.92
C ARG A 198 -9.75 1.79 -11.35
N CYS A 199 -9.39 0.86 -10.48
CA CYS A 199 -9.64 -0.56 -10.68
C CYS A 199 -10.93 -1.00 -10.00
N ALA A 200 -11.52 -2.09 -10.51
CA ALA A 200 -12.66 -2.72 -9.86
C ALA A 200 -12.28 -3.25 -8.46
N THR A 201 -13.27 -3.42 -7.59
CA THR A 201 -13.09 -4.07 -6.28
C THR A 201 -12.37 -5.43 -6.45
N GLY A 202 -11.40 -5.70 -5.57
CA GLY A 202 -10.51 -6.84 -5.62
C GLY A 202 -9.34 -6.72 -6.60
N SER A 203 -9.17 -5.55 -7.23
CA SER A 203 -8.05 -5.24 -8.13
C SER A 203 -7.39 -3.92 -7.79
N ILE A 204 -6.12 -3.77 -8.14
CA ILE A 204 -5.32 -2.56 -7.91
C ILE A 204 -4.56 -2.19 -9.18
N TRP A 205 -4.31 -0.90 -9.39
CA TRP A 205 -3.54 -0.43 -10.54
C TRP A 205 -2.07 -0.79 -10.35
N ASP A 206 -1.49 -1.55 -11.28
CA ASP A 206 -0.06 -1.85 -11.32
C ASP A 206 0.59 -0.94 -12.38
N PRO A 207 1.31 0.12 -11.97
CA PRO A 207 1.93 1.05 -12.92
C PRO A 207 3.04 0.40 -13.74
N GLN A 208 3.67 -0.68 -13.26
CA GLN A 208 4.71 -1.39 -14.01
C GLN A 208 4.12 -2.17 -15.17
N ARG A 209 2.91 -2.73 -14.98
CA ARG A 209 2.19 -3.47 -16.02
C ARG A 209 1.25 -2.60 -16.84
N GLY A 210 0.96 -1.36 -16.39
CA GLY A 210 0.01 -0.47 -17.04
C GLY A 210 -1.41 -1.03 -17.08
N GLN A 211 -1.80 -1.83 -16.08
CA GLN A 211 -3.12 -2.45 -16.02
C GLN A 211 -3.58 -2.70 -14.57
N CYS A 212 -4.89 -2.90 -14.41
CA CYS A 212 -5.46 -3.37 -13.15
C CYS A 212 -5.13 -4.85 -12.94
N VAL A 213 -4.47 -5.17 -11.84
CA VAL A 213 -4.15 -6.54 -11.44
C VAL A 213 -5.12 -7.00 -10.36
N GLN A 214 -5.72 -8.17 -10.58
CA GLN A 214 -6.60 -8.78 -9.60
C GLN A 214 -5.75 -9.42 -8.50
N TYR A 215 -6.01 -9.03 -7.26
CA TYR A 215 -5.34 -9.60 -6.08
C TYR A 215 -6.32 -10.32 -5.15
N ALA A 216 -7.61 -9.99 -5.21
CA ALA A 216 -8.63 -10.64 -4.41
C ALA A 216 -9.45 -11.61 -5.28
N GLN A 217 -9.58 -12.85 -4.80
CA GLN A 217 -10.37 -13.89 -5.43
C GLN A 217 -11.38 -14.39 -4.39
N GLY A 218 -12.66 -14.13 -4.66
CA GLY A 218 -13.77 -14.71 -3.91
C GLY A 218 -14.68 -15.42 -4.90
N SER A 219 -14.83 -16.73 -4.76
CA SER A 219 -15.90 -17.47 -5.44
C SER A 219 -17.13 -17.47 -4.53
N SER A 220 -18.33 -17.57 -5.10
CA SER A 220 -19.62 -17.59 -4.37
C SER A 220 -19.84 -18.80 -3.43
N SER A 221 -18.76 -19.44 -2.95
CA SER A 221 -18.76 -20.46 -1.89
C SER A 221 -17.50 -20.45 -1.01
N ASP A 222 -16.47 -19.69 -1.38
CA ASP A 222 -15.17 -19.69 -0.70
C ASP A 222 -14.92 -18.37 0.03
N GLU A 223 -14.14 -18.44 1.09
CA GLU A 223 -13.66 -17.26 1.80
C GLU A 223 -12.82 -16.37 0.87
N LEU A 224 -12.90 -15.04 1.02
CA LEU A 224 -12.15 -14.10 0.19
C LEU A 224 -10.64 -14.32 0.37
N LEU A 225 -9.97 -14.83 -0.67
CA LEU A 225 -8.52 -15.03 -0.66
C LEU A 225 -7.82 -13.81 -1.28
N ILE A 226 -6.86 -13.26 -0.56
CA ILE A 226 -6.01 -12.14 -0.98
C ILE A 226 -4.63 -12.67 -1.34
N ASP A 227 -4.22 -12.49 -2.61
CA ASP A 227 -2.84 -12.58 -3.03
C ASP A 227 -2.04 -11.38 -2.48
N VAL A 228 -1.46 -11.58 -1.31
CA VAL A 228 -0.73 -10.52 -0.60
C VAL A 228 0.59 -10.18 -1.29
N ALA A 229 1.17 -11.08 -2.08
CA ALA A 229 2.39 -10.80 -2.83
C ALA A 229 2.10 -9.87 -4.01
N SER A 230 1.05 -10.16 -4.78
CA SER A 230 0.58 -9.29 -5.86
C SER A 230 0.14 -7.93 -5.35
N TRP A 231 -0.60 -7.90 -4.22
CA TRP A 231 -1.02 -6.64 -3.60
C TRP A 231 0.18 -5.81 -3.13
N VAL A 232 1.13 -6.39 -2.40
CA VAL A 232 2.34 -5.70 -1.92
C VAL A 232 3.14 -5.10 -3.08
N THR A 233 3.31 -5.87 -4.16
CA THR A 233 4.06 -5.43 -5.34
C THR A 233 3.39 -4.24 -6.02
N ALA A 234 2.07 -4.27 -6.18
CA ALA A 234 1.33 -3.19 -6.83
C ALA A 234 1.16 -1.96 -5.94
N SER A 235 1.07 -2.14 -4.62
CA SER A 235 0.89 -1.05 -3.66
C SER A 235 2.19 -0.32 -3.32
N TYR A 236 3.29 -1.04 -3.10
CA TYR A 236 4.57 -0.48 -2.65
C TYR A 236 5.63 -0.44 -3.75
N GLY A 237 5.60 -1.39 -4.68
CA GLY A 237 6.58 -1.53 -5.77
C GLY A 237 7.27 -2.90 -5.79
N PRO A 238 7.94 -3.24 -6.91
CA PRO A 238 8.66 -4.49 -7.08
C PRO A 238 9.88 -4.58 -6.16
N ALA A 239 10.18 -5.80 -5.70
CA ALA A 239 11.34 -6.05 -4.83
C ALA A 239 12.66 -5.63 -5.50
N GLY A 240 13.45 -4.84 -4.77
CA GLY A 240 14.70 -4.22 -5.22
C GLY A 240 14.54 -3.02 -6.15
N GLY A 241 13.32 -2.74 -6.62
CA GLY A 241 13.02 -1.70 -7.61
C GLY A 241 12.59 -0.36 -7.00
N THR A 242 12.12 0.52 -7.87
CA THR A 242 11.55 1.82 -7.47
C THR A 242 10.23 1.60 -6.75
N GLY A 243 10.01 2.31 -5.65
CA GLY A 243 8.71 2.32 -4.99
C GLY A 243 7.64 2.96 -5.88
N THR A 244 6.38 2.59 -5.65
CA THR A 244 5.25 3.24 -6.31
C THR A 244 5.19 4.72 -5.94
N ALA A 245 4.64 5.54 -6.83
CA ALA A 245 4.43 6.95 -6.56
C ALA A 245 3.56 7.15 -5.31
N SER A 246 2.50 6.34 -5.18
CA SER A 246 1.57 6.34 -4.06
C SER A 246 2.26 6.12 -2.71
N PHE A 247 3.24 5.21 -2.65
CA PHE A 247 3.97 4.93 -1.44
C PHE A 247 5.06 5.97 -1.17
N CYS A 248 5.91 6.25 -2.16
CA CYS A 248 7.05 7.14 -1.95
C CYS A 248 6.62 8.60 -1.65
N SER A 249 5.52 9.09 -2.26
CA SER A 249 5.08 10.47 -2.04
C SER A 249 4.59 10.74 -0.61
N GLY A 250 4.20 9.69 0.14
CA GLY A 250 3.78 9.81 1.53
C GLY A 250 4.86 10.34 2.49
N PHE A 251 6.13 10.27 2.09
CA PHE A 251 7.25 10.81 2.88
C PHE A 251 8.31 11.56 2.07
N ALA A 252 8.42 11.35 0.76
CA ALA A 252 9.47 11.97 -0.06
C ALA A 252 9.37 13.49 -0.15
N ASN A 253 8.20 14.07 0.16
CA ASN A 253 8.00 15.51 0.27
C ASN A 253 8.53 16.13 1.59
N LYS A 254 9.10 15.34 2.50
CA LYS A 254 9.66 15.79 3.80
C LYS A 254 11.17 15.58 3.88
N PRO A 255 11.99 16.17 2.99
CA PRO A 255 13.43 15.89 2.96
C PRO A 255 14.17 16.21 4.26
N LEU A 256 13.71 17.21 5.01
CA LEU A 256 14.30 17.60 6.29
C LEU A 256 14.11 16.54 7.39
N SER A 257 13.06 15.70 7.32
CA SER A 257 12.91 14.53 8.20
C SER A 257 14.03 13.51 8.01
N PHE A 258 14.68 13.52 6.85
CA PHE A 258 15.82 12.67 6.51
C PHE A 258 17.17 13.38 6.66
N GLY A 259 17.20 14.63 7.11
CA GLY A 259 18.44 15.41 7.19
C GLY A 259 19.06 15.72 5.82
N ILE A 260 18.25 15.71 4.75
CA ILE A 260 18.72 16.00 3.40
C ILE A 260 18.82 17.52 3.22
N LEU A 261 20.03 17.98 2.92
CA LEU A 261 20.34 19.39 2.72
C LEU A 261 19.77 19.90 1.40
N GLU A 262 19.62 21.22 1.32
CA GLU A 262 19.22 21.91 0.09
C GLU A 262 20.08 21.49 -1.12
N GLY A 263 19.45 21.39 -2.28
CA GLY A 263 20.09 21.03 -3.54
C GLY A 263 20.54 19.57 -3.62
N SER A 264 20.16 18.74 -2.64
CA SER A 264 20.59 17.35 -2.54
C SER A 264 19.44 16.38 -2.69
N THR A 265 19.78 15.18 -3.17
CA THR A 265 18.89 14.03 -3.25
C THR A 265 19.55 12.85 -2.55
N ALA A 266 18.76 12.10 -1.78
CA ALA A 266 19.16 10.80 -1.28
C ALA A 266 18.13 9.74 -1.69
N VAL A 267 18.59 8.49 -1.85
CA VAL A 267 17.69 7.37 -2.07
C VAL A 267 17.51 6.63 -0.76
N VAL A 268 16.27 6.50 -0.31
CA VAL A 268 15.90 5.72 0.87
C VAL A 268 15.48 4.33 0.40
N ARG A 269 16.19 3.30 0.87
CA ARG A 269 15.81 1.90 0.69
C ARG A 269 14.94 1.50 1.87
N VAL A 270 13.71 1.09 1.57
CA VAL A 270 12.70 0.71 2.57
C VAL A 270 12.37 -0.76 2.41
N ALA A 271 12.61 -1.55 3.45
CA ALA A 271 12.06 -2.90 3.57
C ALA A 271 10.71 -2.81 4.28
N ILE A 272 9.65 -3.27 3.64
CA ILE A 272 8.28 -3.31 4.16
C ILE A 272 7.92 -4.76 4.41
N THR A 273 7.47 -5.08 5.62
CA THR A 273 6.93 -6.39 5.97
C THR A 273 5.50 -6.24 6.45
N LEU A 274 4.59 -6.94 5.77
CA LEU A 274 3.24 -7.16 6.24
C LEU A 274 3.17 -8.53 6.91
N ALA A 275 2.60 -8.60 8.11
CA ALA A 275 2.32 -9.85 8.81
C ALA A 275 0.82 -9.98 9.06
N PHE A 276 0.29 -11.17 8.83
CA PHE A 276 -1.13 -11.52 8.94
C PHE A 276 -1.27 -12.73 9.88
N PRO A 277 -1.40 -12.49 11.20
CA PRO A 277 -1.64 -13.55 12.17
C PRO A 277 -2.82 -14.43 11.75
N ASP A 278 -2.67 -15.75 11.81
CA ASP A 278 -3.67 -16.72 11.37
C ASP A 278 -4.13 -16.55 9.91
N ARG A 279 -3.34 -15.83 9.10
CA ARG A 279 -3.69 -15.40 7.74
C ARG A 279 -4.94 -14.51 7.69
N GLU A 280 -5.27 -13.82 8.77
CA GLU A 280 -6.41 -12.91 8.81
C GLU A 280 -5.95 -11.49 8.44
N ILE A 281 -6.46 -10.97 7.32
CA ILE A 281 -6.07 -9.65 6.80
C ILE A 281 -6.40 -8.53 7.78
N ALA A 282 -7.54 -8.64 8.48
CA ALA A 282 -8.00 -7.67 9.47
C ALA A 282 -7.07 -7.55 10.69
N LYS A 283 -6.24 -8.57 10.96
CA LYS A 283 -5.20 -8.55 12.00
C LYS A 283 -3.83 -8.13 11.46
N GLY A 284 -3.80 -7.66 10.21
CA GLY A 284 -2.58 -7.28 9.51
C GLY A 284 -1.81 -6.17 10.23
N VAL A 285 -0.50 -6.31 10.28
CA VAL A 285 0.41 -5.26 10.76
C VAL A 285 1.46 -4.97 9.70
N SER A 286 1.76 -3.68 9.51
CA SER A 286 2.85 -3.22 8.64
C SER A 286 4.03 -2.77 9.50
N GLN A 287 5.23 -3.17 9.10
CA GLN A 287 6.48 -2.81 9.71
C GLN A 287 7.47 -2.38 8.63
N THR A 288 8.28 -1.37 8.95
CA THR A 288 9.27 -0.84 8.02
C THR A 288 10.66 -0.79 8.63
N VAL A 289 11.67 -0.98 7.77
CA VAL A 289 13.06 -0.68 8.07
C VAL A 289 13.58 0.21 6.94
N SER A 290 14.06 1.39 7.27
CA SER A 290 14.52 2.39 6.30
C SER A 290 15.99 2.75 6.51
N VAL A 291 16.75 2.68 5.42
CA VAL A 291 18.19 3.01 5.38
C VAL A 291 18.47 3.86 4.15
N PHE A 292 19.54 4.65 4.17
CA PHE A 292 20.04 5.27 2.95
C PHE A 292 20.65 4.20 2.04
N ASP A 293 20.25 4.18 0.76
CA ASP A 293 20.66 3.13 -0.18
C ASP A 293 22.17 3.10 -0.41
N ALA A 294 22.80 4.28 -0.48
CA ALA A 294 24.22 4.45 -0.78
C ALA A 294 25.15 4.09 0.39
N SER A 295 24.78 4.44 1.63
CA SER A 295 25.64 4.22 2.80
C SER A 295 25.25 2.99 3.62
N GLY A 296 24.01 2.52 3.51
CA GLY A 296 23.44 1.50 4.39
C GLY A 296 23.14 1.97 5.81
N ASN A 297 23.42 3.25 6.13
CA ASN A 297 23.13 3.81 7.44
C ASN A 297 21.61 3.96 7.66
N PRO A 298 21.12 3.77 8.89
CA PRO A 298 19.73 4.06 9.21
C PRO A 298 19.40 5.53 8.91
N VAL A 299 18.18 5.77 8.41
CA VAL A 299 17.68 7.15 8.28
C VAL A 299 17.40 7.74 9.67
N PRO A 300 17.37 9.08 9.82
CA PRO A 300 16.99 9.71 11.08
C PRO A 300 15.62 9.24 11.58
N ALA A 301 15.43 9.22 12.91
CA ALA A 301 14.23 8.69 13.54
C ALA A 301 12.92 9.34 13.03
N LYS A 302 12.93 10.65 12.75
CA LYS A 302 11.78 11.35 12.17
C LYS A 302 11.43 10.80 10.78
N GLY A 303 12.42 10.69 9.89
CA GLY A 303 12.24 10.10 8.56
C GLY A 303 11.80 8.64 8.61
N ALA A 304 12.32 7.84 9.56
CA ALA A 304 11.86 6.48 9.76
C ALA A 304 10.37 6.42 10.18
N ALA A 305 9.93 7.33 11.06
CA ALA A 305 8.54 7.42 11.46
C ALA A 305 7.62 7.87 10.31
N ASP A 306 8.06 8.81 9.47
CA ASP A 306 7.31 9.21 8.26
C ASP A 306 7.15 8.04 7.27
N VAL A 307 8.19 7.22 7.09
CA VAL A 307 8.12 6.00 6.26
C VAL A 307 7.14 4.97 6.84
N ASP A 308 7.19 4.72 8.15
CA ASP A 308 6.27 3.78 8.81
C ASP A 308 4.81 4.23 8.70
N ALA A 309 4.56 5.53 8.90
CA ALA A 309 3.24 6.12 8.74
C ALA A 309 2.70 5.96 7.31
N ALA A 310 3.53 6.26 6.29
CA ALA A 310 3.15 6.05 4.89
C ALA A 310 2.86 4.57 4.57
N ALA A 311 3.67 3.65 5.10
CA ALA A 311 3.47 2.22 4.87
C ALA A 311 2.17 1.71 5.49
N ARG A 312 1.83 2.18 6.71
CA ARG A 312 0.55 1.87 7.36
C ARG A 312 -0.63 2.44 6.59
N GLN A 313 -0.55 3.71 6.17
CA GLN A 313 -1.60 4.37 5.39
C GLN A 313 -1.94 3.58 4.11
N ILE A 314 -0.93 3.09 3.38
CA ILE A 314 -1.13 2.25 2.19
C ILE A 314 -1.72 0.87 2.56
N ALA A 315 -1.36 0.30 3.71
CA ALA A 315 -1.90 -0.99 4.18
C ALA A 315 -3.36 -0.89 4.68
N THR A 316 -3.78 0.27 5.18
CA THR A 316 -5.10 0.46 5.81
C THR A 316 -6.27 -0.04 4.96
N PRO A 317 -6.39 0.31 3.66
CA PRO A 317 -7.50 -0.19 2.85
C PRO A 317 -7.58 -1.71 2.83
N LEU A 318 -6.44 -2.40 2.69
CA LEU A 318 -6.39 -3.86 2.69
C LEU A 318 -6.85 -4.43 4.03
N ILE A 319 -6.32 -3.91 5.14
CA ILE A 319 -6.64 -4.38 6.49
C ILE A 319 -8.13 -4.20 6.78
N LEU A 320 -8.71 -3.04 6.46
CA LEU A 320 -10.14 -2.76 6.62
C LEU A 320 -11.02 -3.63 5.70
N GLY A 321 -10.53 -3.97 4.52
CA GLY A 321 -11.25 -4.85 3.59
C GLY A 321 -11.39 -6.30 4.09
N GLY A 322 -10.47 -6.75 4.93
CA GLY A 322 -10.48 -8.09 5.52
C GLY A 322 -10.23 -9.22 4.51
N GLY A 323 -10.68 -10.43 4.86
CA GLY A 323 -10.43 -11.66 4.12
C GLY A 323 -9.22 -12.45 4.62
N ARG A 324 -8.82 -13.47 3.86
CA ARG A 324 -7.66 -14.31 4.17
C ARG A 324 -6.49 -14.06 3.28
N ALA A 325 -5.33 -13.92 3.91
CA ALA A 325 -4.06 -13.82 3.23
C ALA A 325 -3.66 -15.19 2.64
N SER A 326 -3.18 -15.19 1.39
CA SER A 326 -2.53 -16.34 0.76
C SER A 326 -1.27 -16.81 1.50
N ALA A 327 -0.62 -15.91 2.24
CA ALA A 327 0.56 -16.18 3.07
C ALA A 327 0.45 -15.47 4.43
N GLN A 328 1.16 -15.98 5.45
CA GLN A 328 1.18 -15.34 6.79
C GLN A 328 1.97 -14.03 6.81
N SER A 329 2.81 -13.79 5.80
CA SER A 329 3.57 -12.56 5.66
C SER A 329 3.91 -12.30 4.21
N ALA A 330 4.12 -11.04 3.87
CA ALA A 330 4.67 -10.61 2.59
C ALA A 330 5.67 -9.49 2.83
N THR A 331 6.81 -9.56 2.16
CA THR A 331 7.89 -8.58 2.29
C THR A 331 8.29 -8.07 0.92
N THR A 332 8.53 -6.77 0.81
CA THR A 332 9.18 -6.16 -0.35
C THR A 332 10.23 -5.17 0.12
N THR A 333 11.19 -4.86 -0.74
CA THR A 333 12.15 -3.80 -0.51
C THR A 333 12.13 -2.88 -1.70
N VAL A 334 11.93 -1.59 -1.49
CA VAL A 334 11.81 -0.61 -2.58
C VAL A 334 12.73 0.57 -2.33
N LYS A 335 13.00 1.33 -3.40
CA LYS A 335 13.83 2.53 -3.38
C LYS A 335 12.98 3.75 -3.68
N CYS A 336 13.00 4.73 -2.77
CA CYS A 336 12.31 6.00 -2.93
C CYS A 336 13.32 7.15 -2.93
N PRO A 337 13.43 7.94 -4.01
CA PRO A 337 14.22 9.16 -4.00
C PRO A 337 13.53 10.20 -3.12
N VAL A 338 14.32 10.91 -2.32
CA VAL A 338 13.89 12.04 -1.49
C VAL A 338 14.78 13.22 -1.85
N THR A 339 14.17 14.26 -2.40
CA THR A 339 14.87 15.43 -2.94
C THR A 339 14.48 16.70 -2.19
N HIS A 340 15.49 17.44 -1.75
CA HIS A 340 15.35 18.83 -1.29
C HIS A 340 15.83 19.74 -2.41
N ALA A 341 14.92 20.19 -3.26
CA ALA A 341 15.30 20.88 -4.50
C ALA A 341 15.92 22.25 -4.23
N ALA A 342 15.32 23.03 -3.31
CA ALA A 342 15.77 24.37 -2.99
C ALA A 342 15.32 24.78 -1.58
N LYS A 343 15.98 25.79 -1.02
CA LYS A 343 15.48 26.49 0.16
C LYS A 343 14.31 27.41 -0.22
N PRO A 344 13.25 27.48 0.61
CA PRO A 344 12.19 28.47 0.47
C PRO A 344 12.73 29.90 0.42
N ARG A 345 12.13 30.74 -0.42
CA ARG A 345 12.52 32.13 -0.63
C ARG A 345 11.31 33.05 -0.66
N PRO A 346 11.47 34.37 -0.40
CA PRO A 346 10.40 35.32 -0.62
C PRO A 346 10.05 35.36 -2.11
N VAL A 347 8.76 35.31 -2.41
CA VAL A 347 8.21 35.50 -3.75
C VAL A 347 7.08 36.54 -3.70
N PRO A 348 6.81 37.29 -4.77
CA PRO A 348 5.71 38.24 -4.79
C PRO A 348 4.37 37.56 -4.45
N ALA A 349 3.57 38.18 -3.57
CA ALA A 349 2.26 37.65 -3.18
C ALA A 349 1.23 37.64 -4.33
N VAL A 350 1.52 38.38 -5.41
CA VAL A 350 0.69 38.51 -6.60
C VAL A 350 1.46 37.88 -7.76
N GLY A 351 1.07 36.66 -8.17
CA GLY A 351 1.67 35.99 -9.33
C GLY A 351 2.17 34.55 -9.14
N GLY A 352 1.83 33.86 -8.05
CA GLY A 352 2.10 32.42 -7.92
C GLY A 352 1.02 31.60 -8.62
N ILE A 353 1.40 30.91 -9.69
CA ILE A 353 0.57 29.93 -10.42
C ILE A 353 0.40 28.67 -9.58
#